data_AF-A0AAT9V326-F1
#
_entry.id   AF-A0AAT9V326-F1
#
_cell.length_a   1.000
_cell.length_b   1.000
_cell.length_c   1.000
_cell.angle_alpha   90.00
_cell.angle_beta   90.00
_cell.angle_gamma   90.00
#
_symmetry.space_group_name_H-M   'P 1'
#
loop_
_entity.id
_entity.type
_entity.pdbx_description
1 polymer ?
#
loop_
_entity_poly.entity_id
_entity_poly.type
_entity_poly.pdbx_seq_one_letter_code
_entity_poly.pdbx_strand_id
1 'polypeptide(L)'
;MKISGLALAISCLSLFSAHAMAQESERLNSVKTFADTVFDKAGDKYGHHVPLLANGVDPRTGKQMEWIFPDGKKAVLSNFSAQQNLMRVLVGLSNLTGDAKYKQRAEDNVRYYFDHYQDASGLLLWGGHRFVDLKTLQPEGPSEKEMVHELKNAYPYYDLMFAVDKPATTRFIKAFWNAHVNDWKTLETSRHGAYGKAMGKLWENDFEQQPPFFATKGLSFLNAGNDLIYSASLLYQYDHDEGALRWAKRLAEQYVLPRDKKTGLGVYQFTQPLKRAETTDDTDTNSKYGDRAQRQFGPELGADALEGNMMLKGRTSTLYSENALMQLALAKSLGKDGDDIKKWTLDGLKAFATHAYDAQTNTFRPMLANGTDLSGYELKRDGYYGKKGSILKPYPAGNEFLLSYARAWTLEPDPAMWIVARGIAQGQGLGDIGAPGGTDTKLNLNTDNNEPYAIFALIDLWQSTGNKDYLTLADRVATNILNTRRLNGFFVDDPQAEFASIDNIAPYALLALEAAFRNQPDAVAPFLNGAGFTEGAYLLADGTVRYSTRDDELFKLKPGEQLKPNGKK
;
A
#
# COMPACT_ATOMS: atom_id res chain seq x y z
N MET A 1 -67.25 42.15 -0.60
CA MET A 1 -66.13 42.28 -1.56
C MET A 1 -64.83 41.99 -0.82
N LYS A 2 -64.12 40.93 -1.24
CA LYS A 2 -62.66 40.66 -1.21
C LYS A 2 -61.88 40.65 0.15
N ILE A 3 -61.39 39.47 0.55
CA ILE A 3 -59.95 39.00 0.60
C ILE A 3 -59.25 39.46 1.91
N SER A 4 -59.06 38.65 2.97
CA SER A 4 -58.20 37.47 3.23
C SER A 4 -56.74 37.76 3.65
N GLY A 5 -56.25 37.09 4.71
CA GLY A 5 -54.83 36.95 5.08
C GLY A 5 -54.61 36.68 6.59
N LEU A 6 -54.63 35.42 7.05
CA LEU A 6 -53.46 34.58 7.42
C LEU A 6 -52.73 35.06 8.72
N ALA A 7 -53.05 34.48 9.88
CA ALA A 7 -52.36 33.36 10.57
C ALA A 7 -51.04 33.72 11.28
N LEU A 8 -51.01 33.58 12.60
CA LEU A 8 -49.79 33.30 13.36
C LEU A 8 -50.14 32.56 14.66
N ALA A 9 -50.10 31.24 14.62
CA ALA A 9 -50.19 30.38 15.80
C ALA A 9 -49.42 29.08 15.54
N ILE A 10 -48.09 29.14 15.61
CA ILE A 10 -47.26 27.94 15.83
C ILE A 10 -46.06 28.35 16.69
N SER A 11 -46.15 28.09 17.99
CA SER A 11 -45.00 27.98 18.87
C SER A 11 -45.29 26.84 19.85
N CYS A 12 -44.36 25.88 19.90
CA CYS A 12 -44.26 24.71 20.81
C CYS A 12 -44.23 23.37 20.06
N LEU A 13 -43.28 23.21 19.13
CA LEU A 13 -42.79 21.91 18.67
C LEU A 13 -41.33 22.07 18.21
N SER A 14 -40.46 22.39 19.15
CA SER A 14 -39.01 22.24 18.99
C SER A 14 -38.43 21.97 20.39
N LEU A 15 -37.51 21.00 20.47
CA LEU A 15 -36.87 20.42 21.67
C LEU A 15 -37.38 19.04 22.11
N PHE A 16 -37.65 18.16 21.15
CA PHE A 16 -37.09 16.80 21.24
C PHE A 16 -36.09 16.66 20.09
N SER A 17 -34.90 17.20 20.31
CA SER A 17 -33.74 16.86 19.49
C SER A 17 -33.57 15.35 19.59
N ALA A 18 -33.78 14.66 18.47
CA ALA A 18 -33.49 13.25 18.33
C ALA A 18 -31.99 13.00 18.50
N HIS A 19 -31.50 13.01 19.74
CA HIS A 19 -30.42 12.11 20.13
C HIS A 19 -31.07 10.73 20.31
N ALA A 20 -31.50 10.13 19.20
CA ALA A 20 -31.51 8.69 19.15
C ALA A 20 -30.04 8.31 19.33
N MET A 21 -29.67 7.79 20.51
CA MET A 21 -28.44 7.03 20.66
C MET A 21 -28.52 5.94 19.59
N ALA A 22 -27.90 6.18 18.44
CA ALA A 22 -27.73 5.17 17.43
C ALA A 22 -27.02 4.02 18.15
N GLN A 23 -27.70 2.89 18.31
CA GLN A 23 -27.09 1.70 18.86
C GLN A 23 -25.81 1.45 18.06
N GLU A 24 -24.65 1.57 18.71
CA GLU A 24 -23.37 1.47 18.01
C GLU A 24 -23.29 0.09 17.34
N SER A 25 -22.99 0.07 16.04
CA SER A 25 -22.88 -1.18 15.30
C SER A 25 -21.76 -2.04 15.88
N GLU A 26 -21.90 -3.36 15.77
CA GLU A 26 -20.86 -4.29 16.21
C GLU A 26 -19.51 -4.00 15.53
N ARG A 27 -19.54 -3.58 14.26
CA ARG A 27 -18.36 -3.13 13.50
C ARG A 27 -17.65 -1.97 14.20
N LEU A 28 -18.38 -0.89 14.50
CA LEU A 28 -17.80 0.30 15.13
C LEU A 28 -17.27 -0.02 16.54
N ASN A 29 -18.03 -0.77 17.33
CA ASN A 29 -17.63 -1.23 18.66
C ASN A 29 -16.36 -2.09 18.63
N SER A 30 -16.25 -2.98 17.64
CA SER A 30 -15.07 -3.83 17.46
C SER A 30 -13.82 -3.02 17.12
N VAL A 31 -13.95 -2.01 16.25
CA VAL A 31 -12.83 -1.11 15.92
C VAL A 31 -12.45 -0.21 17.10
N LYS A 32 -13.44 0.28 17.86
CA LYS A 32 -13.20 1.01 19.11
C LYS A 32 -12.41 0.17 20.11
N THR A 33 -12.84 -1.07 20.33
CA THR A 33 -12.16 -2.03 21.21
C THR A 33 -10.73 -2.31 20.73
N PHE A 34 -10.53 -2.45 19.41
CA PHE A 34 -9.21 -2.58 18.82
C PHE A 34 -8.30 -1.40 19.12
N ALA A 35 -8.76 -0.17 18.85
CA ALA A 35 -7.96 1.03 19.10
C ALA A 35 -7.60 1.19 20.59
N ASP A 36 -8.57 0.98 21.49
CA ASP A 36 -8.34 1.00 22.94
C ASP A 36 -7.32 -0.09 23.36
N THR A 37 -7.40 -1.28 22.77
CA THR A 37 -6.45 -2.39 23.04
C THR A 37 -5.05 -2.09 22.52
N VAL A 38 -4.93 -1.48 21.33
CA VAL A 38 -3.65 -1.05 20.77
C VAL A 38 -2.99 -0.01 21.68
N PHE A 39 -3.74 0.98 22.17
CA PHE A 39 -3.20 1.99 23.08
C PHE A 39 -2.68 1.38 24.38
N ASP A 40 -3.40 0.41 24.95
CA ASP A 40 -2.90 -0.32 26.11
C ASP A 40 -1.68 -1.18 25.75
N LYS A 41 -1.81 -2.14 24.83
CA LYS A 41 -0.81 -3.21 24.68
C LYS A 41 0.38 -2.85 23.80
N ALA A 42 0.20 -2.02 22.78
CA ALA A 42 1.27 -1.57 21.90
C ALA A 42 1.94 -0.27 22.38
N GLY A 43 1.33 0.45 23.32
CA GLY A 43 1.90 1.66 23.91
C GLY A 43 3.21 1.43 24.66
N ASP A 44 3.89 2.52 24.98
CA ASP A 44 5.12 2.49 25.77
C ASP A 44 4.92 1.81 27.15
N LYS A 45 5.70 0.75 27.39
CA LYS A 45 5.74 -0.02 28.65
C LYS A 45 7.04 0.18 29.43
N TYR A 46 7.89 1.11 28.98
CA TYR A 46 9.27 1.28 29.46
C TYR A 46 9.47 2.58 30.25
N GLY A 47 8.39 3.34 30.50
CA GLY A 47 8.37 4.46 31.43
C GLY A 47 8.75 5.81 30.82
N HIS A 48 8.78 5.93 29.49
CA HIS A 48 9.11 7.20 28.80
C HIS A 48 7.90 8.11 28.64
N HIS A 49 6.68 7.55 28.70
CA HIS A 49 5.41 8.26 28.50
C HIS A 49 5.28 8.90 27.11
N VAL A 50 5.70 8.17 26.07
CA VAL A 50 5.69 8.65 24.66
C VAL A 50 4.46 8.19 23.86
N PRO A 51 4.10 8.90 22.76
CA PRO A 51 2.96 8.54 21.93
C PRO A 51 3.23 7.38 20.94
N LEU A 52 4.45 6.84 20.95
CA LEU A 52 4.87 5.76 20.06
C LEU A 52 4.16 4.43 20.37
N LEU A 53 4.17 3.52 19.39
CA LEU A 53 3.49 2.23 19.45
C LEU A 53 4.40 1.14 18.85
N ALA A 54 4.42 -0.05 19.44
CA ALA A 54 5.05 -1.22 18.83
C ALA A 54 4.24 -1.71 17.63
N ASN A 55 4.88 -2.10 16.51
CA ASN A 55 4.16 -2.55 15.31
C ASN A 55 3.45 -3.89 15.49
N GLY A 56 3.97 -4.75 16.36
CA GLY A 56 3.44 -6.09 16.60
C GLY A 56 3.22 -6.36 18.07
N VAL A 57 2.12 -7.03 18.39
CA VAL A 57 1.77 -7.46 19.75
C VAL A 57 1.23 -8.88 19.69
N ASP A 58 1.71 -9.77 20.57
CA ASP A 58 1.06 -11.05 20.78
C ASP A 58 -0.28 -10.80 21.50
N PRO A 59 -1.43 -11.03 20.84
CA PRO A 59 -2.74 -10.72 21.40
C PRO A 59 -3.06 -11.55 22.65
N ARG A 60 -2.34 -12.64 22.91
CA ARG A 60 -2.57 -13.54 24.05
C ARG A 60 -1.88 -13.07 25.31
N THR A 61 -0.70 -12.46 25.16
CA THR A 61 0.18 -12.11 26.30
C THR A 61 0.39 -10.61 26.44
N GLY A 62 0.16 -9.83 25.38
CA GLY A 62 0.55 -8.42 25.31
C GLY A 62 2.04 -8.21 25.05
N LYS A 63 2.82 -9.26 24.76
CA LYS A 63 4.23 -9.15 24.43
C LYS A 63 4.41 -8.38 23.13
N GLN A 64 5.24 -7.34 23.15
CA GLN A 64 5.56 -6.55 21.96
C GLN A 64 6.59 -7.27 21.09
N MET A 65 6.44 -7.18 19.77
CA MET A 65 7.36 -7.78 18.79
C MET A 65 8.73 -7.12 18.86
N GLU A 66 9.77 -7.95 18.82
CA GLU A 66 11.16 -7.51 18.90
C GLU A 66 11.94 -7.86 17.64
N TRP A 67 12.86 -6.98 17.24
CA TRP A 67 13.94 -7.29 16.32
C TRP A 67 15.16 -7.78 17.11
N ILE A 68 15.76 -8.90 16.69
CA ILE A 68 16.95 -9.46 17.32
C ILE A 68 18.16 -9.21 16.42
N PHE A 69 19.06 -8.32 16.87
CA PHE A 69 20.27 -7.95 16.15
C PHE A 69 21.34 -9.06 16.21
N PRO A 70 22.33 -9.05 15.29
CA PRO A 70 23.41 -10.04 15.25
C PRO A 70 24.19 -10.21 16.57
N ASP A 71 24.29 -9.16 17.38
CA ASP A 71 24.95 -9.17 18.69
C ASP A 71 24.06 -9.68 19.84
N GLY A 72 22.81 -10.04 19.55
CA GLY A 72 21.82 -10.49 20.53
C GLY A 72 21.01 -9.36 21.18
N LYS A 73 21.27 -8.08 20.85
CA LYS A 73 20.44 -6.95 21.28
C LYS A 73 19.01 -7.15 20.77
N LYS A 74 18.02 -6.87 21.63
CA LYS A 74 16.59 -6.96 21.31
C LYS A 74 15.93 -5.59 21.38
N ALA A 75 15.53 -5.05 20.24
CA ALA A 75 14.78 -3.80 20.15
C ALA A 75 13.30 -4.06 19.92
N VAL A 76 12.42 -3.31 20.57
CA VAL A 76 10.98 -3.38 20.26
C VAL A 76 10.72 -2.56 19.02
N LEU A 77 10.14 -3.20 18.01
CA LEU A 77 9.95 -2.61 16.70
C LEU A 77 8.86 -1.53 16.73
N SER A 78 9.24 -0.25 16.67
CA SER A 78 8.36 0.90 16.43
C SER A 78 8.79 1.64 15.16
N ASN A 79 8.24 1.22 14.03
CA ASN A 79 8.45 1.76 12.69
C ASN A 79 7.17 2.46 12.22
N PHE A 80 7.19 3.78 12.20
CA PHE A 80 6.01 4.58 11.88
C PHE A 80 5.53 4.45 10.43
N SER A 81 6.40 4.12 9.48
CA SER A 81 5.93 3.83 8.10
C SER A 81 5.02 2.60 8.04
N ALA A 82 5.12 1.69 9.02
CA ALA A 82 4.28 0.50 9.19
C ALA A 82 3.15 0.70 10.23
N GLN A 83 2.63 1.93 10.35
CA GLN A 83 1.50 2.28 11.22
C GLN A 83 0.50 3.23 10.52
N GLN A 84 0.66 3.43 9.21
CA GLN A 84 -0.05 4.47 8.47
C GLN A 84 -1.50 4.09 8.17
N ASN A 85 -1.86 2.81 8.17
CA ASN A 85 -3.27 2.38 8.17
C ASN A 85 -3.89 2.58 9.54
N LEU A 86 -3.16 2.30 10.63
CA LEU A 86 -3.63 2.61 11.97
C LEU A 86 -3.92 4.10 12.13
N MET A 87 -3.06 5.00 11.64
CA MET A 87 -3.32 6.44 11.70
C MET A 87 -4.65 6.82 11.01
N ARG A 88 -4.94 6.22 9.84
CA ARG A 88 -6.20 6.41 9.12
C ARG A 88 -7.40 5.86 9.90
N VAL A 89 -7.23 4.70 10.54
CA VAL A 89 -8.24 4.09 11.42
C VAL A 89 -8.56 5.00 12.60
N LEU A 90 -7.56 5.54 13.30
CA LEU A 90 -7.74 6.37 14.48
C LEU A 90 -8.44 7.70 14.16
N VAL A 91 -8.06 8.34 13.04
CA VAL A 91 -8.71 9.56 12.56
C VAL A 91 -10.16 9.26 12.14
N GLY A 92 -10.38 8.22 11.33
CA GLY A 92 -11.72 7.82 10.89
C GLY A 92 -12.64 7.43 12.05
N LEU A 93 -12.11 6.74 13.06
CA LEU A 93 -12.85 6.39 14.27
C LEU A 93 -13.29 7.64 15.04
N SER A 94 -12.41 8.64 15.18
CA SER A 94 -12.77 9.91 15.83
C SER A 94 -13.86 10.65 15.06
N ASN A 95 -13.76 10.69 13.72
CA ASN A 95 -14.74 11.35 12.87
C ASN A 95 -16.14 10.70 13.01
N LEU A 96 -16.22 9.37 13.13
CA LEU A 96 -17.49 8.64 13.22
C LEU A 96 -18.07 8.57 14.65
N THR A 97 -17.24 8.66 15.69
CA THR A 97 -17.69 8.56 17.10
C THR A 97 -17.81 9.90 17.81
N GLY A 98 -17.08 10.91 17.36
CA GLY A 98 -16.89 12.18 18.08
C GLY A 98 -15.90 12.09 19.24
N ASP A 99 -15.33 10.92 19.54
CA ASP A 99 -14.30 10.76 20.58
C ASP A 99 -12.92 11.17 20.03
N ALA A 100 -12.49 12.38 20.40
CA ALA A 100 -11.27 13.00 19.88
C ALA A 100 -9.98 12.27 20.28
N LYS A 101 -9.99 11.39 21.29
CA LYS A 101 -8.76 10.79 21.84
C LYS A 101 -7.98 9.97 20.81
N TYR A 102 -8.64 9.35 19.84
CA TYR A 102 -7.96 8.51 18.85
C TYR A 102 -7.19 9.37 17.85
N LYS A 103 -7.82 10.42 17.32
CA LYS A 103 -7.18 11.40 16.44
C LYS A 103 -6.05 12.12 17.18
N GLN A 104 -6.27 12.52 18.43
CA GLN A 104 -5.21 13.13 19.25
C GLN A 104 -3.98 12.22 19.36
N ARG A 105 -4.16 10.92 19.61
CA ARG A 105 -3.03 9.97 19.67
C ARG A 105 -2.29 9.86 18.33
N ALA A 106 -3.00 9.89 17.21
CA ALA A 106 -2.38 9.89 15.89
C ALA A 106 -1.57 11.17 15.64
N GLU A 107 -2.12 12.33 15.98
CA GLU A 107 -1.44 13.63 15.88
C GLU A 107 -0.21 13.71 16.78
N ASP A 108 -0.30 13.20 18.01
CA ASP A 108 0.82 13.19 18.96
C ASP A 108 1.96 12.29 18.47
N ASN A 109 1.65 11.15 17.84
CA ASN A 109 2.66 10.27 17.25
C ASN A 109 3.39 10.96 16.10
N VAL A 110 2.65 11.60 15.18
CA VAL A 110 3.23 12.41 14.09
C VAL A 110 4.15 13.50 14.63
N ARG A 111 3.66 14.29 15.60
CA ARG A 111 4.41 15.40 16.20
C ARG A 111 5.71 14.90 16.82
N TYR A 112 5.64 13.81 17.58
CA TYR A 112 6.82 13.20 18.19
C TYR A 112 7.84 12.72 17.16
N TYR A 113 7.41 12.15 16.04
CA TYR A 113 8.34 11.76 14.96
C TYR A 113 9.01 12.96 14.31
N PHE A 114 8.30 14.06 14.10
CA PHE A 114 8.93 15.28 13.57
C PHE A 114 9.90 15.92 14.57
N ASP A 115 9.54 15.96 15.85
CA ASP A 115 10.36 16.58 16.90
C ASP A 115 11.65 15.79 17.20
N HIS A 116 11.60 14.46 17.09
CA HIS A 116 12.69 13.60 17.58
C HIS A 116 13.35 12.73 16.51
N TYR A 117 12.65 12.42 15.42
CA TYR A 117 13.08 11.42 14.44
C TYR A 117 13.04 11.90 13.00
N GLN A 118 13.03 13.22 12.78
CA GLN A 118 13.32 13.81 11.50
C GLN A 118 14.77 14.31 11.48
N ASP A 119 15.57 13.79 10.56
CA ASP A 119 16.97 14.18 10.45
C ASP A 119 17.11 15.61 9.88
N ALA A 120 18.34 16.14 9.92
CA ALA A 120 18.62 17.50 9.46
C ALA A 120 18.33 17.72 7.97
N SER A 121 18.32 16.67 7.14
CA SER A 121 17.92 16.78 5.73
C SER A 121 16.40 16.93 5.58
N GLY A 122 15.63 16.37 6.51
CA GLY A 122 14.18 16.29 6.48
C GLY A 122 13.63 14.86 6.42
N LEU A 123 14.47 13.85 6.25
CA LEU A 123 14.03 12.46 6.19
C LEU A 123 13.66 11.94 7.59
N LEU A 124 12.59 11.17 7.68
CA LEU A 124 12.20 10.48 8.90
C LEU A 124 13.01 9.19 9.08
N LEU A 125 13.38 8.88 10.33
CA LEU A 125 14.07 7.65 10.72
C LEU A 125 13.07 6.47 10.79
N TRP A 126 12.58 6.06 9.62
CA TRP A 126 11.55 5.05 9.43
C TRP A 126 11.78 4.27 8.12
N GLY A 127 10.81 3.45 7.70
CA GLY A 127 10.84 2.78 6.40
C GLY A 127 11.51 1.42 6.44
N GLY A 128 11.92 0.93 5.27
CA GLY A 128 12.43 -0.43 5.10
C GLY A 128 13.66 -0.76 5.94
N HIS A 129 14.48 0.22 6.32
CA HIS A 129 15.76 -0.05 6.97
C HIS A 129 16.04 0.81 8.20
N ARG A 130 15.05 1.53 8.73
CA ARG A 130 15.17 2.30 9.97
C ARG A 130 13.88 2.21 10.77
N PHE A 131 14.00 2.17 12.08
CA PHE A 131 12.87 2.22 13.01
C PHE A 131 13.34 2.77 14.36
N VAL A 132 12.44 2.94 15.32
CA VAL A 132 12.76 3.36 16.69
C VAL A 132 12.63 2.16 17.62
N ASP A 133 13.64 1.89 18.44
CA ASP A 133 13.50 0.94 19.54
C ASP A 133 12.62 1.55 20.63
N LEU A 134 11.42 1.02 20.84
CA LEU A 134 10.49 1.57 21.84
C LEU A 134 11.03 1.47 23.28
N LYS A 135 11.99 0.56 23.55
CA LYS A 135 12.61 0.42 24.87
C LYS A 135 13.54 1.56 25.22
N THR A 136 14.30 2.05 24.24
CA THR A 136 15.42 2.99 24.45
C THR A 136 15.20 4.33 23.78
N LEU A 137 14.17 4.43 22.93
CA LEU A 137 13.86 5.56 22.05
C LEU A 137 15.01 5.91 21.10
N GLN A 138 15.94 4.99 20.87
CA GLN A 138 17.02 5.18 19.91
C GLN A 138 16.57 4.75 18.52
N PRO A 139 16.98 5.49 17.47
CA PRO A 139 16.75 5.07 16.10
C PRO A 139 17.72 3.92 15.75
N GLU A 140 17.17 2.83 15.23
CA GLU A 140 17.88 1.61 14.89
C GLU A 140 18.03 1.45 13.37
N GLY A 141 18.93 0.55 12.94
CA GLY A 141 19.14 0.19 11.54
C GLY A 141 19.45 -1.31 11.40
N PRO A 142 18.45 -2.16 11.09
CA PRO A 142 18.63 -3.62 11.08
C PRO A 142 19.45 -4.13 9.89
N SER A 143 19.61 -3.33 8.83
CA SER A 143 20.52 -3.63 7.71
C SER A 143 21.78 -2.78 7.84
N GLU A 144 22.86 -3.34 8.41
CA GLU A 144 24.12 -2.60 8.63
C GLU A 144 24.68 -1.96 7.36
N LYS A 145 24.48 -2.60 6.21
CA LYS A 145 24.93 -2.12 4.90
C LYS A 145 23.98 -1.09 4.27
N GLU A 146 22.80 -0.90 4.85
CA GLU A 146 21.71 -0.10 4.29
C GLU A 146 21.07 0.76 5.40
N MET A 147 21.87 1.52 6.14
CA MET A 147 21.37 2.59 7.03
C MET A 147 20.83 3.79 6.24
N VAL A 148 19.78 3.54 5.45
CA VAL A 148 19.22 4.45 4.45
C VAL A 148 17.71 4.58 4.60
N HIS A 149 17.14 5.60 4.00
CA HIS A 149 15.70 5.78 3.88
C HIS A 149 15.17 4.91 2.73
N GLU A 150 14.06 4.22 2.95
CA GLU A 150 13.38 3.40 1.94
C GLU A 150 11.86 3.36 2.20
N LEU A 151 11.08 3.71 1.19
CA LEU A 151 9.63 3.47 1.14
C LEU A 151 9.32 2.66 -0.13
N LYS A 152 8.46 1.65 0.00
CA LYS A 152 8.01 0.79 -1.10
C LYS A 152 6.52 0.51 -0.92
N ASN A 153 5.67 1.15 -1.72
CA ASN A 153 4.22 1.10 -1.58
C ASN A 153 3.76 1.44 -0.15
N ALA A 154 4.40 2.43 0.48
CA ALA A 154 4.10 2.77 1.87
C ALA A 154 2.86 3.67 2.00
N TYR A 155 2.73 4.64 1.10
CA TYR A 155 1.67 5.66 1.08
C TYR A 155 1.36 6.26 2.46
N PRO A 156 2.32 6.97 3.09
CA PRO A 156 2.10 7.61 4.39
C PRO A 156 0.87 8.51 4.41
N TYR A 157 0.25 8.70 5.57
CA TYR A 157 -0.95 9.52 5.71
C TYR A 157 -0.60 11.01 5.74
N TYR A 158 -0.16 11.53 4.59
CA TYR A 158 0.32 12.90 4.46
C TYR A 158 -0.72 13.94 4.85
N ASP A 159 -2.02 13.67 4.65
CA ASP A 159 -3.09 14.59 5.09
C ASP A 159 -3.02 14.87 6.60
N LEU A 160 -2.83 13.82 7.41
CA LEU A 160 -2.63 13.96 8.85
C LEU A 160 -1.32 14.68 9.15
N MET A 161 -0.24 14.32 8.46
CA MET A 161 1.08 14.93 8.67
C MET A 161 1.05 16.45 8.40
N PHE A 162 0.44 16.88 7.29
CA PHE A 162 0.24 18.29 6.96
C PHE A 162 -0.67 19.00 7.96
N ALA A 163 -1.70 18.35 8.48
CA ALA A 163 -2.58 18.92 9.49
C ALA A 163 -1.86 19.15 10.83
N VAL A 164 -0.87 18.31 11.16
CA VAL A 164 -0.09 18.42 12.41
C VAL A 164 1.06 19.42 12.28
N ASP A 165 1.91 19.25 11.26
CA ASP A 165 3.05 20.12 11.00
C ASP A 165 3.33 20.18 9.50
N LYS A 166 2.75 21.20 8.87
CA LYS A 166 2.91 21.50 7.45
C LYS A 166 4.38 21.74 7.08
N PRO A 167 5.15 22.64 7.72
CA PRO A 167 6.57 22.83 7.44
C PRO A 167 7.42 21.55 7.52
N ALA A 168 7.23 20.71 8.54
CA ALA A 168 7.98 19.47 8.70
C ALA A 168 7.62 18.44 7.60
N THR A 169 6.35 18.37 7.22
CA THR A 169 5.88 17.50 6.13
C THR A 169 6.43 17.95 4.78
N THR A 170 6.38 19.26 4.47
CA THR A 170 6.99 19.82 3.26
C THR A 170 8.50 19.53 3.20
N ARG A 171 9.19 19.69 4.34
CA ARG A 171 10.62 19.37 4.45
C ARG A 171 10.88 17.88 4.19
N PHE A 172 10.06 16.99 4.72
CA PHE A 172 10.16 15.55 4.47
C PHE A 172 10.03 15.21 2.99
N ILE A 173 8.98 15.69 2.32
CA ILE A 173 8.71 15.34 0.92
C ILE A 173 9.84 15.85 0.00
N LYS A 174 10.32 17.07 0.24
CA LYS A 174 11.45 17.64 -0.49
C LYS A 174 12.74 16.85 -0.25
N ALA A 175 13.01 16.47 1.00
CA ALA A 175 14.17 15.65 1.36
C ALA A 175 14.11 14.25 0.73
N PHE A 176 12.91 13.65 0.69
CA PHE A 176 12.66 12.35 0.09
C PHE A 176 13.03 12.34 -1.40
N TRP A 177 12.54 13.31 -2.17
CA TRP A 177 12.91 13.46 -3.57
C TRP A 177 14.40 13.79 -3.74
N ASN A 178 14.94 14.72 -2.94
CA ASN A 178 16.35 15.09 -2.99
C ASN A 178 17.28 13.88 -2.79
N ALA A 179 16.94 12.96 -1.89
CA ALA A 179 17.77 11.81 -1.55
C ALA A 179 17.59 10.63 -2.51
N HIS A 180 16.43 10.48 -3.15
CA HIS A 180 16.09 9.32 -3.99
C HIS A 180 16.22 9.57 -5.49
N VAL A 181 16.31 10.82 -5.94
CA VAL A 181 16.67 11.16 -7.32
C VAL A 181 18.19 11.33 -7.40
N ASN A 182 18.87 10.33 -7.97
CA ASN A 182 20.32 10.31 -8.16
C ASN A 182 20.76 11.29 -9.25
N ASP A 183 20.00 11.37 -10.34
CA ASP A 183 20.23 12.30 -11.45
C ASP A 183 18.89 12.87 -11.92
N TRP A 184 18.69 14.17 -11.69
CA TRP A 184 17.48 14.88 -12.07
C TRP A 184 17.36 15.08 -13.59
N LYS A 185 18.49 15.18 -14.30
CA LYS A 185 18.50 15.40 -15.75
C LYS A 185 17.82 14.26 -16.49
N THR A 186 18.07 13.04 -16.05
CA THR A 186 17.56 11.81 -16.68
C THR A 186 16.44 11.15 -15.87
N LEU A 187 16.16 11.67 -14.67
CA LEU A 187 15.27 11.06 -13.67
C LEU A 187 15.73 9.67 -13.22
N GLU A 188 17.04 9.48 -13.04
CA GLU A 188 17.56 8.28 -12.37
C GLU A 188 17.09 8.27 -10.92
N THR A 189 16.20 7.33 -10.58
CA THR A 189 15.69 7.13 -9.23
C THR A 189 16.28 5.90 -8.54
N SER A 190 16.22 5.90 -7.22
CA SER A 190 16.68 4.82 -6.36
C SER A 190 15.64 4.51 -5.29
N ARG A 191 15.47 3.22 -4.96
CA ARG A 191 14.70 2.80 -3.78
C ARG A 191 15.33 3.25 -2.44
N HIS A 192 16.58 3.72 -2.48
CA HIS A 192 17.35 4.16 -1.32
C HIS A 192 17.78 5.61 -1.42
N GLY A 193 17.60 6.33 -0.32
CA GLY A 193 18.10 7.68 -0.12
C GLY A 193 18.97 7.77 1.14
N ALA A 194 20.09 8.48 1.04
CA ALA A 194 20.97 8.72 2.18
C ALA A 194 20.41 9.81 3.09
N TYR A 195 20.53 9.61 4.40
CA TYR A 195 20.31 10.65 5.42
C TYR A 195 21.38 11.74 5.35
N GLY A 196 21.08 12.92 5.89
CA GLY A 196 22.01 14.04 6.02
C GLY A 196 22.39 14.73 4.70
N LYS A 197 21.73 14.40 3.59
CA LYS A 197 22.05 14.97 2.29
C LYS A 197 21.58 16.42 2.21
N ALA A 198 22.51 17.32 1.88
CA ALA A 198 22.19 18.72 1.62
C ALA A 198 21.16 18.86 0.49
N MET A 199 20.27 19.84 0.62
CA MET A 199 19.22 20.12 -0.35
C MET A 199 19.81 20.64 -1.66
N GLY A 200 19.49 19.99 -2.78
CA GLY A 200 19.89 20.44 -4.12
C GLY A 200 18.91 21.45 -4.72
N LYS A 201 18.90 21.56 -6.05
CA LYS A 201 17.95 22.42 -6.81
C LYS A 201 16.52 21.88 -6.88
N LEU A 202 16.29 20.62 -6.50
CA LEU A 202 15.03 19.88 -6.66
C LEU A 202 14.31 20.19 -7.98
N TRP A 203 13.17 20.88 -7.88
CA TRP A 203 12.24 21.09 -8.96
C TRP A 203 12.77 22.01 -10.07
N GLU A 204 13.83 22.77 -9.78
CA GLU A 204 14.52 23.69 -10.68
C GLU A 204 15.64 23.02 -11.49
N ASN A 205 15.89 21.71 -11.28
CA ASN A 205 16.80 20.99 -12.16
C ASN A 205 16.25 20.94 -13.60
N ASP A 206 17.17 20.92 -14.57
CA ASP A 206 16.83 20.62 -15.95
C ASP A 206 16.42 19.15 -16.11
N PHE A 207 15.67 18.85 -17.16
CA PHE A 207 15.27 17.49 -17.51
C PHE A 207 15.36 17.27 -19.01
N GLU A 208 15.93 16.13 -19.39
CA GLU A 208 16.03 15.65 -20.76
C GLU A 208 15.51 14.21 -20.82
N GLN A 209 14.38 14.02 -21.51
CA GLN A 209 13.77 12.71 -21.69
C GLN A 209 14.74 11.74 -22.38
N GLN A 210 14.93 10.58 -21.75
CA GLN A 210 15.76 9.51 -22.30
C GLN A 210 14.92 8.45 -23.03
N PRO A 211 15.50 7.66 -23.95
CA PRO A 211 14.84 6.50 -24.53
C PRO A 211 14.45 5.47 -23.45
N PRO A 212 13.38 4.70 -23.66
CA PRO A 212 12.99 3.61 -22.76
C PRO A 212 14.15 2.67 -22.40
N PHE A 213 14.22 2.27 -21.12
CA PHE A 213 15.22 1.35 -20.60
C PHE A 213 16.67 1.80 -20.76
N PHE A 214 16.96 3.10 -20.70
CA PHE A 214 18.33 3.58 -20.59
C PHE A 214 19.03 3.02 -19.33
N ALA A 215 20.34 2.82 -19.42
CA ALA A 215 21.11 2.13 -18.39
C ALA A 215 21.52 3.06 -17.25
N THR A 216 21.24 2.69 -16.01
CA THR A 216 21.51 3.52 -14.81
C THR A 216 22.00 2.68 -13.62
N LYS A 217 22.58 3.32 -12.60
CA LYS A 217 22.94 2.62 -11.36
C LYS A 217 21.74 2.45 -10.44
N GLY A 218 20.94 3.51 -10.30
CA GLY A 218 19.68 3.53 -9.57
C GLY A 218 18.68 2.54 -10.17
N LEU A 219 17.95 1.85 -9.30
CA LEU A 219 16.90 0.92 -9.70
C LEU A 219 15.55 1.63 -9.56
N SER A 220 14.97 1.98 -10.70
CA SER A 220 13.72 2.74 -10.82
C SER A 220 12.47 1.89 -10.55
N PHE A 221 12.52 0.99 -9.55
CA PHE A 221 11.41 0.13 -9.19
C PHE A 221 10.17 0.95 -8.85
N LEU A 222 9.03 0.57 -9.44
CA LEU A 222 7.78 1.28 -9.28
C LEU A 222 7.29 1.30 -7.84
N ASN A 223 7.64 0.34 -7.00
CA ASN A 223 7.23 0.37 -5.60
C ASN A 223 7.79 1.59 -4.83
N ALA A 224 9.02 2.01 -5.11
CA ALA A 224 9.56 3.26 -4.58
C ALA A 224 9.10 4.48 -5.40
N GLY A 225 8.98 4.32 -6.73
CA GLY A 225 8.45 5.36 -7.62
C GLY A 225 7.04 5.81 -7.23
N ASN A 226 6.22 4.86 -6.76
CA ASN A 226 4.87 5.07 -6.24
C ASN A 226 4.87 6.09 -5.09
N ASP A 227 5.74 5.92 -4.10
CA ASP A 227 5.83 6.83 -2.95
C ASP A 227 6.36 8.22 -3.35
N LEU A 228 7.26 8.30 -4.33
CA LEU A 228 7.73 9.58 -4.88
C LEU A 228 6.58 10.32 -5.59
N ILE A 229 5.88 9.67 -6.52
CA ILE A 229 4.73 10.25 -7.24
C ILE A 229 3.66 10.72 -6.25
N TYR A 230 3.29 9.86 -5.30
CA TYR A 230 2.27 10.16 -4.31
C TYR A 230 2.67 11.35 -3.44
N SER A 231 3.85 11.34 -2.84
CA SER A 231 4.32 12.41 -1.95
C SER A 231 4.39 13.78 -2.65
N ALA A 232 4.94 13.87 -3.86
CA ALA A 232 4.99 15.14 -4.60
C ALA A 232 3.60 15.64 -5.02
N SER A 233 2.68 14.73 -5.34
CA SER A 233 1.29 15.12 -5.67
C SER A 233 0.57 15.66 -4.43
N LEU A 234 0.79 15.08 -3.26
CA LEU A 234 0.25 15.58 -2.00
C LEU A 234 0.87 16.93 -1.62
N LEU A 235 2.16 17.12 -1.83
CA LEU A 235 2.79 18.42 -1.65
C LEU A 235 2.15 19.50 -2.53
N TYR A 236 1.84 19.19 -3.79
CA TYR A 236 1.10 20.11 -4.65
C TYR A 236 -0.30 20.44 -4.09
N GLN A 237 -1.05 19.45 -3.58
CA GLN A 237 -2.38 19.68 -3.04
C GLN A 237 -2.40 20.60 -1.81
N TYR A 238 -1.38 20.53 -0.96
CA TYR A 238 -1.32 21.31 0.27
C TYR A 238 -0.54 22.63 0.16
N ASP A 239 0.46 22.71 -0.72
CA ASP A 239 1.33 23.88 -0.87
C ASP A 239 1.16 24.62 -2.21
N HIS A 240 0.40 24.05 -3.16
CA HIS A 240 0.37 24.51 -4.55
C HIS A 240 1.79 24.58 -5.16
N ASP A 241 2.68 23.66 -4.78
CA ASP A 241 4.04 23.53 -5.32
C ASP A 241 3.95 22.94 -6.75
N GLU A 242 3.82 23.82 -7.74
CA GLU A 242 3.76 23.47 -9.18
C GLU A 242 4.99 22.67 -9.64
N GLY A 243 6.15 22.91 -9.00
CA GLY A 243 7.36 22.14 -9.25
C GLY A 243 7.15 20.67 -8.88
N ALA A 244 6.61 20.41 -7.69
CA ALA A 244 6.31 19.06 -7.22
C ALA A 244 5.34 18.33 -8.17
N LEU A 245 4.23 18.97 -8.59
CA LEU A 245 3.28 18.36 -9.52
C LEU A 245 3.93 18.01 -10.87
N ARG A 246 4.70 18.93 -11.43
CA ARG A 246 5.41 18.71 -12.70
C ARG A 246 6.32 17.49 -12.63
N TRP A 247 7.08 17.33 -11.56
CA TRP A 247 7.96 16.18 -11.38
C TRP A 247 7.22 14.89 -11.03
N ALA A 248 6.10 14.96 -10.30
CA ALA A 248 5.23 13.81 -10.06
C ALA A 248 4.65 13.25 -11.36
N LYS A 249 4.08 14.11 -12.22
CA LYS A 249 3.55 13.73 -13.55
C LYS A 249 4.65 13.18 -14.45
N ARG A 250 5.83 13.82 -14.48
CA ARG A 250 6.99 13.38 -15.26
C ARG A 250 7.48 12.00 -14.82
N LEU A 251 7.56 11.73 -13.52
CA LEU A 251 7.94 10.42 -12.99
C LEU A 251 6.90 9.36 -13.32
N ALA A 252 5.60 9.67 -13.15
CA ALA A 252 4.52 8.76 -13.55
C ALA A 252 4.62 8.41 -15.04
N GLU A 253 4.87 9.41 -15.90
CA GLU A 253 5.02 9.23 -17.35
C GLU A 253 6.22 8.34 -17.71
N GLN A 254 7.30 8.33 -16.92
CA GLN A 254 8.43 7.43 -17.17
C GLN A 254 8.02 5.94 -17.14
N TYR A 255 6.97 5.57 -16.41
CA TYR A 255 6.45 4.19 -16.41
C TYR A 255 5.44 3.91 -17.53
N VAL A 256 5.06 4.94 -18.30
CA VAL A 256 4.11 4.86 -19.42
C VAL A 256 4.83 4.84 -20.75
N LEU A 257 5.85 5.69 -20.94
CA LEU A 257 6.61 5.78 -22.20
C LEU A 257 7.21 4.43 -22.66
N PRO A 258 7.75 3.59 -21.75
CA PRO A 258 8.31 2.28 -22.09
C PRO A 258 7.27 1.17 -22.29
N ARG A 259 5.98 1.44 -22.09
CA ARG A 259 4.93 0.44 -22.35
C ARG A 259 5.05 -0.10 -23.76
N ASP A 260 4.83 -1.40 -23.88
CA ASP A 260 4.90 -2.08 -25.15
C ASP A 260 3.88 -1.47 -26.13
N LYS A 261 4.32 -1.17 -27.36
CA LYS A 261 3.51 -0.43 -28.34
C LYS A 261 2.37 -1.25 -28.93
N LYS A 262 2.43 -2.59 -28.82
CA LYS A 262 1.40 -3.50 -29.33
C LYS A 262 0.38 -3.87 -28.26
N THR A 263 0.84 -4.18 -27.05
CA THR A 263 -0.02 -4.69 -25.97
C THR A 263 -0.44 -3.60 -24.99
N GLY A 264 0.32 -2.52 -24.85
CA GLY A 264 0.14 -1.51 -23.81
C GLY A 264 0.56 -1.97 -22.40
N LEU A 265 1.14 -3.17 -22.24
CA LEU A 265 1.58 -3.70 -20.95
C LEU A 265 2.85 -3.01 -20.43
N GLY A 266 3.06 -3.13 -19.12
CA GLY A 266 4.24 -2.64 -18.42
C GLY A 266 4.13 -1.20 -17.88
N VAL A 267 5.16 -0.68 -17.23
CA VAL A 267 6.42 -1.36 -16.85
C VAL A 267 6.66 -1.27 -15.34
N TYR A 268 7.34 -2.27 -14.77
CA TYR A 268 7.72 -2.26 -13.35
C TYR A 268 8.87 -1.28 -13.03
N GLN A 269 9.69 -0.96 -14.02
CA GLN A 269 10.76 0.05 -13.96
C GLN A 269 11.04 0.54 -15.37
N PHE A 270 11.55 1.77 -15.50
CA PHE A 270 11.78 2.41 -16.80
C PHE A 270 13.26 2.48 -17.19
N THR A 271 14.16 2.09 -16.29
CA THR A 271 15.59 1.92 -16.54
C THR A 271 16.00 0.45 -16.47
N GLN A 272 17.13 0.12 -17.09
CA GLN A 272 17.81 -1.15 -16.85
C GLN A 272 19.09 -0.91 -16.04
N PRO A 273 19.56 -1.86 -15.22
CA PRO A 273 20.79 -1.67 -14.48
C PRO A 273 22.02 -1.62 -15.40
N LEU A 274 22.88 -0.63 -15.16
CA LEU A 274 24.16 -0.49 -15.83
C LEU A 274 25.07 -1.67 -15.47
N LYS A 275 25.45 -2.45 -16.49
CA LYS A 275 26.45 -3.51 -16.38
C LYS A 275 27.83 -2.89 -16.12
N ARG A 276 28.41 -3.23 -14.98
CA ARG A 276 29.69 -2.71 -14.45
C ARG A 276 30.70 -3.81 -14.12
N ALA A 277 30.27 -5.08 -14.15
CA ALA A 277 31.11 -6.24 -13.93
C ALA A 277 30.56 -7.45 -14.69
N GLU A 278 31.37 -8.50 -14.82
CA GLU A 278 30.99 -9.82 -15.31
C GLU A 278 30.81 -10.81 -14.15
N THR A 279 29.95 -11.81 -14.33
CA THR A 279 29.81 -12.95 -13.42
C THR A 279 29.61 -14.23 -14.22
N THR A 280 30.11 -15.34 -13.70
CA THR A 280 29.82 -16.70 -14.19
C THR A 280 28.90 -17.47 -13.23
N ASP A 281 28.47 -16.84 -12.15
CA ASP A 281 27.56 -17.41 -11.15
C ASP A 281 26.15 -16.83 -11.35
N ASP A 282 25.24 -17.69 -11.82
CA ASP A 282 23.83 -17.36 -12.04
C ASP A 282 23.09 -17.05 -10.73
N THR A 283 23.59 -17.52 -9.59
CA THR A 283 23.00 -17.25 -8.27
C THR A 283 23.36 -15.87 -7.73
N ASP A 284 24.47 -15.27 -8.19
CA ASP A 284 24.82 -13.89 -7.87
C ASP A 284 24.04 -12.92 -8.78
N THR A 285 22.99 -12.35 -8.21
CA THR A 285 22.01 -11.51 -8.91
C THR A 285 22.22 -10.02 -8.66
N ASN A 286 23.42 -9.61 -8.21
CA ASN A 286 23.74 -8.20 -8.03
C ASN A 286 23.55 -7.43 -9.35
N SER A 287 22.88 -6.26 -9.28
CA SER A 287 22.57 -5.43 -10.44
C SER A 287 23.81 -4.91 -11.18
N LYS A 288 24.99 -4.92 -10.55
CA LYS A 288 26.25 -4.56 -11.23
C LYS A 288 26.59 -5.49 -12.41
N TYR A 289 25.99 -6.68 -12.51
CA TYR A 289 26.20 -7.60 -13.64
C TYR A 289 25.22 -7.38 -14.80
N GLY A 290 24.43 -6.30 -14.78
CA GLY A 290 23.45 -5.99 -15.82
C GLY A 290 22.03 -6.47 -15.47
N ASP A 291 21.13 -6.34 -16.44
CA ASP A 291 19.70 -6.63 -16.24
C ASP A 291 19.49 -8.11 -15.89
N ARG A 292 18.80 -8.34 -14.77
CA ARG A 292 18.64 -9.69 -14.22
C ARG A 292 17.64 -10.52 -15.02
N ALA A 293 16.65 -9.90 -15.66
CA ALA A 293 15.78 -10.60 -16.59
C ALA A 293 16.55 -10.96 -17.87
N GLN A 294 17.40 -10.05 -18.36
CA GLN A 294 18.17 -10.30 -19.57
C GLN A 294 19.14 -11.46 -19.37
N ARG A 295 19.75 -11.56 -18.18
CA ARG A 295 20.61 -12.70 -17.82
C ARG A 295 19.84 -14.02 -17.74
N GLN A 296 18.67 -14.03 -17.10
CA GLN A 296 17.96 -15.28 -16.82
C GLN A 296 17.10 -15.77 -17.99
N PHE A 297 16.53 -14.87 -18.78
CA PHE A 297 15.56 -15.16 -19.85
C PHE A 297 16.03 -14.71 -21.24
N GLY A 298 16.95 -13.75 -21.33
CA GLY A 298 17.42 -13.21 -22.62
C GLY A 298 17.94 -14.25 -23.61
N PRO A 299 18.65 -15.33 -23.19
CA PRO A 299 19.09 -16.37 -24.11
C PRO A 299 17.95 -17.07 -24.87
N GLU A 300 16.76 -17.19 -24.26
CA GLU A 300 15.60 -17.83 -24.90
C GLU A 300 14.57 -16.83 -25.44
N LEU A 301 14.40 -15.68 -24.78
CA LEU A 301 13.29 -14.74 -25.02
C LEU A 301 13.74 -13.42 -25.68
N GLY A 302 15.03 -13.27 -25.95
CA GLY A 302 15.57 -12.12 -26.68
C GLY A 302 15.68 -10.84 -25.84
N ALA A 303 15.80 -9.70 -26.53
CA ALA A 303 16.14 -8.40 -25.92
C ALA A 303 15.01 -7.77 -25.09
N ASP A 304 13.76 -8.22 -25.26
CA ASP A 304 12.62 -7.69 -24.52
C ASP A 304 12.56 -8.19 -23.06
N ALA A 305 13.38 -9.19 -22.72
CA ALA A 305 13.48 -9.76 -21.39
C ALA A 305 14.23 -8.82 -20.43
N LEU A 306 13.65 -7.66 -20.15
CA LEU A 306 14.15 -6.67 -19.20
C LEU A 306 13.31 -6.67 -17.92
N GLU A 307 13.91 -6.27 -16.79
CA GLU A 307 13.24 -6.28 -15.49
C GLU A 307 11.90 -5.55 -15.49
N GLY A 308 11.82 -4.42 -16.19
CA GLY A 308 10.58 -3.64 -16.29
C GLY A 308 9.47 -4.33 -17.10
N ASN A 309 9.82 -5.29 -17.96
CA ASN A 309 8.89 -6.03 -18.79
C ASN A 309 8.40 -7.33 -18.15
N MET A 310 8.89 -7.71 -16.97
CA MET A 310 8.50 -8.96 -16.29
C MET A 310 7.17 -8.80 -15.56
N MET A 311 6.05 -9.11 -16.23
CA MET A 311 4.69 -9.06 -15.69
C MET A 311 4.39 -10.32 -14.85
N LEU A 312 5.08 -10.43 -13.71
CA LEU A 312 5.02 -11.57 -12.81
C LEU A 312 4.32 -11.22 -11.49
N LYS A 313 3.86 -12.25 -10.76
CA LYS A 313 3.22 -12.11 -9.44
C LYS A 313 4.02 -11.19 -8.50
N GLY A 314 3.29 -10.32 -7.80
CA GLY A 314 3.85 -9.27 -6.94
C GLY A 314 4.27 -8.01 -7.70
N ARG A 315 4.89 -8.14 -8.89
CA ARG A 315 5.21 -6.96 -9.73
C ARG A 315 3.95 -6.38 -10.34
N THR A 316 3.06 -7.25 -10.80
CA THR A 316 1.73 -6.90 -11.30
C THR A 316 0.81 -6.37 -10.21
N SER A 317 0.97 -6.80 -8.95
CA SER A 317 0.28 -6.15 -7.82
C SER A 317 0.74 -4.69 -7.72
N THR A 318 2.05 -4.44 -7.56
CA THR A 318 2.58 -3.07 -7.48
C THR A 318 2.12 -2.16 -8.64
N LEU A 319 2.05 -2.68 -9.86
CA LEU A 319 1.68 -1.91 -11.06
C LEU A 319 0.17 -1.76 -11.25
N TYR A 320 -0.62 -2.83 -11.04
CA TYR A 320 -2.05 -2.86 -11.38
C TYR A 320 -2.98 -2.92 -10.15
N SER A 321 -2.44 -2.86 -8.94
CA SER A 321 -3.15 -2.61 -7.69
C SER A 321 -2.61 -1.36 -7.01
N GLU A 322 -1.46 -1.40 -6.33
CA GLU A 322 -0.96 -0.26 -5.53
C GLU A 322 -0.82 1.04 -6.35
N ASN A 323 -0.06 1.01 -7.46
CA ASN A 323 0.09 2.16 -8.35
C ASN A 323 -1.26 2.63 -8.90
N ALA A 324 -2.11 1.71 -9.34
CA ALA A 324 -3.40 2.02 -9.91
C ALA A 324 -4.33 2.70 -8.88
N LEU A 325 -4.41 2.18 -7.66
CA LEU A 325 -5.24 2.76 -6.59
C LEU A 325 -4.78 4.16 -6.22
N MET A 326 -3.47 4.36 -6.10
CA MET A 326 -2.87 5.67 -5.85
C MET A 326 -3.16 6.64 -7.00
N GLN A 327 -2.90 6.25 -8.25
CA GLN A 327 -3.09 7.12 -9.41
C GLN A 327 -4.57 7.44 -9.68
N LEU A 328 -5.50 6.50 -9.48
CA LEU A 328 -6.94 6.76 -9.60
C LEU A 328 -7.42 7.74 -8.51
N ALA A 329 -6.94 7.61 -7.28
CA ALA A 329 -7.24 8.56 -6.21
C ALA A 329 -6.67 9.96 -6.52
N LEU A 330 -5.42 10.03 -6.98
CA LEU A 330 -4.80 11.29 -7.42
C LEU A 330 -5.57 11.92 -8.58
N ALA A 331 -5.90 11.15 -9.61
CA ALA A 331 -6.67 11.62 -10.76
C ALA A 331 -8.00 12.27 -10.35
N LYS A 332 -8.74 11.62 -9.44
CA LYS A 332 -9.97 12.20 -8.89
C LYS A 332 -9.71 13.52 -8.15
N SER A 333 -8.68 13.54 -7.31
CA SER A 333 -8.39 14.69 -6.44
C SER A 333 -7.72 15.88 -7.13
N LEU A 334 -6.99 15.66 -8.22
CA LEU A 334 -6.34 16.69 -9.03
C LEU A 334 -7.26 17.28 -10.11
N GLY A 335 -8.43 16.68 -10.35
CA GLY A 335 -9.34 17.10 -11.41
C GLY A 335 -8.65 17.08 -12.77
N LYS A 336 -8.68 18.21 -13.48
CA LYS A 336 -8.11 18.33 -14.84
C LYS A 336 -6.61 18.05 -14.88
N ASP A 337 -5.86 18.42 -13.85
CA ASP A 337 -4.42 18.20 -13.83
C ASP A 337 -4.05 16.70 -13.74
N GLY A 338 -5.01 15.89 -13.30
CA GLY A 338 -4.92 14.43 -13.22
C GLY A 338 -5.42 13.67 -14.44
N ASP A 339 -5.87 14.33 -15.51
CA ASP A 339 -6.48 13.64 -16.67
C ASP A 339 -5.49 12.68 -17.39
N ASP A 340 -4.22 13.07 -17.51
CA ASP A 340 -3.19 12.19 -18.09
C ASP A 340 -2.97 10.96 -17.21
N ILE A 341 -2.85 11.15 -15.90
CA ILE A 341 -2.67 10.08 -14.91
C ILE A 341 -3.86 9.11 -14.98
N LYS A 342 -5.08 9.65 -15.04
CA LYS A 342 -6.31 8.87 -15.20
C LYS A 342 -6.22 7.99 -16.44
N LYS A 343 -5.94 8.60 -17.60
CA LYS A 343 -5.84 7.90 -18.88
C LYS A 343 -4.79 6.80 -18.84
N TRP A 344 -3.58 7.11 -18.37
CA TRP A 344 -2.49 6.14 -18.32
C TRP A 344 -2.81 4.96 -17.40
N THR A 345 -3.46 5.21 -16.27
CA THR A 345 -3.85 4.15 -15.33
C THR A 345 -4.88 3.22 -15.96
N LEU A 346 -5.95 3.81 -16.53
CA LEU A 346 -7.03 3.04 -17.16
C LEU A 346 -6.52 2.24 -18.36
N ASP A 347 -5.73 2.84 -19.24
CA ASP A 347 -5.14 2.14 -20.39
C ASP A 347 -4.28 0.94 -19.95
N GLY A 348 -3.50 1.08 -18.87
CA GLY A 348 -2.67 0.00 -18.33
C GLY A 348 -3.50 -1.15 -17.76
N LEU A 349 -4.56 -0.85 -17.00
CA LEU A 349 -5.50 -1.86 -16.51
C LEU A 349 -6.24 -2.56 -17.67
N LYS A 350 -6.64 -1.82 -18.73
CA LYS A 350 -7.30 -2.39 -19.91
C LYS A 350 -6.37 -3.38 -20.62
N ALA A 351 -5.10 -3.02 -20.80
CA ALA A 351 -4.08 -3.89 -21.37
C ALA A 351 -3.90 -5.17 -20.54
N PHE A 352 -3.77 -5.04 -19.21
CA PHE A 352 -3.57 -6.19 -18.32
C PHE A 352 -4.79 -7.12 -18.30
N ALA A 353 -6.00 -6.57 -18.25
CA ALA A 353 -7.25 -7.33 -18.40
C ALA A 353 -7.27 -8.12 -19.72
N THR A 354 -6.93 -7.46 -20.82
CA THR A 354 -7.01 -8.03 -22.17
C THR A 354 -6.03 -9.18 -22.38
N HIS A 355 -4.80 -9.02 -21.91
CA HIS A 355 -3.71 -9.95 -22.23
C HIS A 355 -3.48 -11.01 -21.16
N ALA A 356 -3.57 -10.64 -19.87
CA ALA A 356 -3.16 -11.51 -18.79
C ALA A 356 -4.31 -12.27 -18.13
N TYR A 357 -5.53 -11.71 -18.10
CA TYR A 357 -6.63 -12.30 -17.33
C TYR A 357 -7.26 -13.51 -18.02
N ASP A 358 -7.58 -14.53 -17.24
CA ASP A 358 -8.38 -15.67 -17.63
C ASP A 358 -9.65 -15.75 -16.75
N ALA A 359 -10.79 -15.41 -17.34
CA ALA A 359 -12.08 -15.42 -16.66
C ALA A 359 -12.58 -16.83 -16.31
N GLN A 360 -12.12 -17.88 -17.01
CA GLN A 360 -12.57 -19.25 -16.71
C GLN A 360 -11.98 -19.76 -15.39
N THR A 361 -10.76 -19.34 -15.08
CA THR A 361 -9.99 -19.83 -13.93
C THR A 361 -9.76 -18.76 -12.86
N ASN A 362 -10.17 -17.51 -13.10
CA ASN A 362 -9.87 -16.35 -12.28
C ASN A 362 -8.36 -16.23 -11.99
N THR A 363 -7.55 -16.31 -13.04
CA THR A 363 -6.08 -16.20 -12.93
C THR A 363 -5.52 -15.13 -13.84
N PHE A 364 -4.33 -14.63 -13.47
CA PHE A 364 -3.47 -13.89 -14.37
C PHE A 364 -2.31 -14.78 -14.84
N ARG A 365 -2.02 -14.72 -16.13
CA ARG A 365 -0.86 -15.36 -16.74
C ARG A 365 0.43 -14.62 -16.32
N PRO A 366 1.53 -15.31 -15.97
CA PRO A 366 2.84 -14.68 -15.94
C PRO A 366 3.25 -14.32 -17.38
N MET A 367 3.70 -13.09 -17.63
CA MET A 367 3.99 -12.63 -18.99
C MET A 367 5.26 -11.79 -19.08
N LEU A 368 5.78 -11.63 -20.30
CA LEU A 368 6.53 -10.44 -20.71
C LEU A 368 5.57 -9.37 -21.23
N ALA A 369 5.91 -8.09 -21.06
CA ALA A 369 5.10 -6.98 -21.55
C ALA A 369 4.90 -6.99 -23.08
N ASN A 370 5.79 -7.61 -23.87
CA ASN A 370 5.57 -7.79 -25.31
C ASN A 370 4.43 -8.76 -25.68
N GLY A 371 3.79 -9.38 -24.67
CA GLY A 371 2.66 -10.31 -24.84
C GLY A 371 3.05 -11.79 -24.79
N THR A 372 4.33 -12.11 -24.58
CA THR A 372 4.78 -13.51 -24.41
C THR A 372 4.18 -14.10 -23.13
N ASP A 373 3.40 -15.16 -23.27
CA ASP A 373 2.87 -15.95 -22.15
C ASP A 373 3.96 -16.88 -21.60
N LEU A 374 4.19 -16.81 -20.29
CA LEU A 374 5.16 -17.63 -19.55
C LEU A 374 4.47 -18.74 -18.73
N SER A 375 3.18 -18.99 -18.93
CA SER A 375 2.44 -20.05 -18.26
C SER A 375 3.06 -21.42 -18.55
N GLY A 376 3.52 -22.10 -17.51
CA GLY A 376 4.22 -23.39 -17.63
C GLY A 376 5.70 -23.27 -18.02
N TYR A 377 6.26 -22.07 -18.14
CA TYR A 377 7.66 -21.89 -18.47
C TYR A 377 8.56 -22.36 -17.31
N GLU A 378 9.43 -23.32 -17.59
CA GLU A 378 10.44 -23.82 -16.66
C GLU A 378 11.74 -23.02 -16.82
N LEU A 379 12.21 -22.40 -15.73
CA LEU A 379 13.45 -21.61 -15.70
C LEU A 379 14.65 -22.48 -16.07
N LYS A 380 15.37 -22.10 -17.14
CA LYS A 380 16.49 -22.88 -17.69
C LYS A 380 17.79 -22.77 -16.87
N ARG A 381 17.87 -21.76 -16.02
CA ARG A 381 19.01 -21.44 -15.16
C ARG A 381 18.57 -20.73 -13.88
N ASP A 382 19.45 -20.72 -12.89
CA ASP A 382 19.28 -19.91 -11.68
C ASP A 382 19.26 -18.41 -12.05
N GLY A 383 18.73 -17.60 -11.16
CA GLY A 383 18.70 -16.16 -11.35
C GLY A 383 17.70 -15.48 -10.41
N TYR A 384 17.47 -14.20 -10.68
CA TYR A 384 16.71 -13.32 -9.81
C TYR A 384 15.25 -13.72 -9.64
N TYR A 385 14.68 -14.38 -10.65
CA TYR A 385 13.26 -14.78 -10.67
C TYR A 385 13.01 -16.19 -10.16
N GLY A 386 14.07 -16.91 -9.77
CA GLY A 386 13.96 -18.24 -9.19
C GLY A 386 15.12 -19.15 -9.57
N LYS A 387 15.12 -20.35 -8.97
CA LYS A 387 16.09 -21.39 -9.26
C LYS A 387 15.75 -22.12 -10.55
N LYS A 388 16.74 -22.68 -11.22
CA LYS A 388 16.58 -23.61 -12.36
C LYS A 388 15.55 -24.69 -12.02
N GLY A 389 14.69 -25.00 -12.98
CA GLY A 389 13.62 -25.97 -12.82
C GLY A 389 12.35 -25.41 -12.14
N SER A 390 12.37 -24.18 -11.63
CA SER A 390 11.14 -23.54 -11.16
C SER A 390 10.18 -23.30 -12.33
N ILE A 391 8.89 -23.56 -12.12
CA ILE A 391 7.85 -23.38 -13.15
C ILE A 391 7.04 -22.13 -12.84
N LEU A 392 6.98 -21.20 -13.79
CA LEU A 392 6.09 -20.04 -13.73
C LEU A 392 4.66 -20.49 -14.03
N LYS A 393 3.74 -20.25 -13.10
CA LYS A 393 2.34 -20.68 -13.21
C LYS A 393 1.40 -19.48 -13.26
N PRO A 394 0.24 -19.59 -13.93
CA PRO A 394 -0.88 -18.70 -13.66
C PRO A 394 -1.14 -18.59 -12.16
N TYR A 395 -1.46 -17.38 -11.71
CA TYR A 395 -1.70 -17.11 -10.30
C TYR A 395 -3.11 -16.53 -10.11
N PRO A 396 -3.80 -16.88 -9.01
CA PRO A 396 -5.15 -16.36 -8.74
C PRO A 396 -5.15 -14.83 -8.71
N ALA A 397 -6.17 -14.24 -9.33
CA ALA A 397 -6.48 -12.83 -9.17
C ALA A 397 -7.17 -12.61 -7.82
N GLY A 398 -6.48 -11.95 -6.89
CA GLY A 398 -6.95 -11.67 -5.54
C GLY A 398 -7.84 -10.42 -5.44
N ASN A 399 -8.38 -10.18 -4.24
CA ASN A 399 -9.28 -9.06 -3.96
C ASN A 399 -8.61 -7.69 -4.09
N GLU A 400 -7.29 -7.60 -4.04
CA GLU A 400 -6.52 -6.37 -4.32
C GLU A 400 -6.69 -5.90 -5.77
N PHE A 401 -6.91 -6.84 -6.71
CA PHE A 401 -7.25 -6.52 -8.08
C PHE A 401 -8.74 -6.25 -8.24
N LEU A 402 -9.61 -6.97 -7.52
CA LEU A 402 -11.05 -6.64 -7.49
C LEU A 402 -11.25 -5.16 -7.14
N LEU A 403 -10.51 -4.66 -6.15
CA LEU A 403 -10.53 -3.27 -5.74
C LEU A 403 -10.05 -2.33 -6.85
N SER A 404 -8.90 -2.59 -7.49
CA SER A 404 -8.40 -1.68 -8.54
C SER A 404 -9.30 -1.64 -9.77
N TYR A 405 -9.87 -2.76 -10.19
CA TYR A 405 -10.82 -2.84 -11.30
C TYR A 405 -12.18 -2.21 -10.95
N ALA A 406 -12.70 -2.42 -9.73
CA ALA A 406 -13.91 -1.75 -9.26
C ALA A 406 -13.72 -0.23 -9.20
N ARG A 407 -12.58 0.24 -8.67
CA ARG A 407 -12.28 1.67 -8.59
C ARG A 407 -12.11 2.30 -9.97
N ALA A 408 -11.42 1.63 -10.89
CA ALA A 408 -11.28 2.10 -12.27
C ALA A 408 -12.64 2.30 -12.93
N TRP A 409 -13.57 1.34 -12.74
CA TRP A 409 -14.95 1.46 -13.22
C TRP A 409 -15.67 2.69 -12.67
N THR A 410 -15.45 3.06 -11.41
CA THR A 410 -16.08 4.26 -10.81
C THR A 410 -15.64 5.58 -11.47
N LEU A 411 -14.44 5.62 -12.05
CA LEU A 411 -13.93 6.80 -12.76
C LEU A 411 -14.35 6.81 -14.23
N GLU A 412 -14.25 5.66 -14.91
CA GLU A 412 -14.62 5.51 -16.32
C GLU A 412 -15.18 4.10 -16.57
N PRO A 413 -16.50 3.95 -16.74
CA PRO A 413 -17.12 2.67 -17.04
C PRO A 413 -16.57 2.06 -18.33
N ASP A 414 -15.94 0.89 -18.23
CA ASP A 414 -15.41 0.13 -19.35
C ASP A 414 -15.71 -1.37 -19.17
N PRO A 415 -16.35 -2.04 -20.15
CA PRO A 415 -16.70 -3.46 -20.05
C PRO A 415 -15.52 -4.38 -19.72
N ALA A 416 -14.30 -4.07 -20.17
CA ALA A 416 -13.12 -4.86 -19.85
C ALA A 416 -12.82 -4.84 -18.35
N MET A 417 -13.01 -3.70 -17.67
CA MET A 417 -12.86 -3.60 -16.22
C MET A 417 -13.89 -4.45 -15.49
N TRP A 418 -15.14 -4.37 -15.95
CA TRP A 418 -16.25 -5.11 -15.33
C TRP A 418 -16.10 -6.62 -15.47
N ILE A 419 -15.60 -7.11 -16.62
CA ILE A 419 -15.34 -8.55 -16.82
C ILE A 419 -14.34 -9.07 -15.78
N VAL A 420 -13.27 -8.32 -15.51
CA VAL A 420 -12.27 -8.72 -14.50
C VAL A 420 -12.88 -8.66 -13.11
N ALA A 421 -13.50 -7.53 -12.72
CA ALA A 421 -14.14 -7.39 -11.40
C ALA A 421 -15.17 -8.51 -11.15
N ARG A 422 -16.01 -8.82 -12.14
CA ARG A 422 -17.02 -9.87 -12.05
C ARG A 422 -16.42 -11.26 -11.89
N GLY A 423 -15.41 -11.58 -12.70
CA GLY A 423 -14.75 -12.89 -12.59
C GLY A 423 -13.99 -13.07 -11.27
N ILE A 424 -13.35 -12.01 -10.75
CA ILE A 424 -12.70 -12.06 -9.44
C ILE A 424 -13.74 -12.25 -8.34
N ALA A 425 -14.83 -11.49 -8.34
CA ALA A 425 -15.89 -11.66 -7.34
C ALA A 425 -16.45 -13.09 -7.32
N GLN A 426 -16.70 -13.68 -8.50
CA GLN A 426 -17.11 -15.08 -8.62
C GLN A 426 -16.05 -16.04 -8.08
N GLY A 427 -14.78 -15.88 -8.48
CA GLY A 427 -13.66 -16.70 -8.02
C GLY A 427 -13.35 -16.56 -6.52
N GLN A 428 -13.76 -15.46 -5.90
CA GLN A 428 -13.63 -15.17 -4.46
C GLN A 428 -14.88 -15.56 -3.66
N GLY A 429 -15.83 -16.26 -4.29
CA GLY A 429 -17.03 -16.76 -3.62
C GLY A 429 -18.04 -15.67 -3.23
N LEU A 430 -17.95 -14.48 -3.81
CA LEU A 430 -18.85 -13.35 -3.57
C LEU A 430 -20.15 -13.43 -4.39
N GLY A 431 -20.22 -14.40 -5.31
CA GLY A 431 -21.33 -14.54 -6.25
C GLY A 431 -21.14 -13.68 -7.50
N ASP A 432 -22.23 -13.44 -8.22
CA ASP A 432 -22.22 -12.69 -9.46
C ASP A 432 -22.60 -11.22 -9.21
N ILE A 433 -21.65 -10.30 -9.42
CA ILE A 433 -21.88 -8.86 -9.28
C ILE A 433 -22.77 -8.28 -10.39
N GLY A 434 -23.25 -9.09 -11.33
CA GLY A 434 -24.24 -8.70 -12.34
C GLY A 434 -23.64 -8.24 -13.66
N ALA A 435 -24.51 -7.76 -14.55
CA ALA A 435 -24.12 -7.09 -15.79
C ALA A 435 -23.48 -5.72 -15.51
N PRO A 436 -22.74 -5.12 -16.48
CA PRO A 436 -22.11 -3.82 -16.29
C PRO A 436 -23.10 -2.76 -15.76
N GLY A 437 -22.73 -2.10 -14.67
CA GLY A 437 -23.62 -1.17 -13.95
C GLY A 437 -24.40 -1.80 -12.79
N GLY A 438 -24.20 -3.08 -12.51
CA GLY A 438 -24.72 -3.76 -11.31
C GLY A 438 -26.18 -4.16 -11.38
N THR A 439 -26.68 -4.47 -12.58
CA THR A 439 -28.03 -5.04 -12.78
C THR A 439 -27.98 -6.57 -12.77
N ASP A 440 -29.09 -7.22 -12.41
CA ASP A 440 -29.24 -8.69 -12.39
C ASP A 440 -28.21 -9.43 -11.52
N THR A 441 -27.86 -8.83 -10.37
CA THR A 441 -26.88 -9.40 -9.44
C THR A 441 -27.37 -10.71 -8.82
N LYS A 442 -26.46 -11.68 -8.65
CA LYS A 442 -26.68 -12.93 -7.90
C LYS A 442 -25.59 -13.08 -6.86
N LEU A 443 -25.56 -12.13 -5.92
CA LEU A 443 -24.57 -12.08 -4.85
C LEU A 443 -24.73 -13.28 -3.91
N ASN A 444 -23.61 -13.77 -3.37
CA ASN A 444 -23.59 -14.88 -2.42
C ASN A 444 -23.62 -14.36 -0.98
N LEU A 445 -24.81 -14.15 -0.42
CA LEU A 445 -24.98 -13.73 0.98
C LEU A 445 -24.60 -14.82 2.00
N ASN A 446 -24.28 -16.03 1.55
CA ASN A 446 -23.76 -17.13 2.38
C ASN A 446 -22.23 -17.30 2.23
N THR A 447 -21.54 -16.35 1.61
CA THR A 447 -20.08 -16.40 1.45
C THR A 447 -19.34 -16.58 2.77
N ASP A 448 -18.21 -17.27 2.72
CA ASP A 448 -17.23 -17.41 3.79
C ASP A 448 -16.06 -16.41 3.65
N ASN A 449 -16.07 -15.59 2.59
CA ASN A 449 -15.06 -14.57 2.35
C ASN A 449 -14.94 -13.63 3.56
N ASN A 450 -13.70 -13.43 4.01
CA ASN A 450 -13.33 -12.60 5.15
C ASN A 450 -12.16 -11.67 4.81
N GLU A 451 -12.05 -11.25 3.55
CA GLU A 451 -10.95 -10.43 3.05
C GLU A 451 -11.32 -8.94 3.09
N PRO A 452 -10.57 -8.08 3.83
CA PRO A 452 -10.88 -6.64 3.92
C PRO A 452 -10.93 -5.92 2.56
N TYR A 453 -10.11 -6.34 1.61
CA TYR A 453 -10.11 -5.81 0.23
C TYR A 453 -11.47 -5.96 -0.46
N ALA A 454 -12.21 -7.05 -0.20
CA ALA A 454 -13.52 -7.27 -0.79
C ALA A 454 -14.53 -6.24 -0.31
N ILE A 455 -14.48 -5.84 0.97
CA ILE A 455 -15.34 -4.78 1.52
C ILE A 455 -15.08 -3.45 0.80
N PHE A 456 -13.82 -3.04 0.65
CA PHE A 456 -13.50 -1.82 -0.07
C PHE A 456 -14.01 -1.84 -1.52
N ALA A 457 -13.84 -2.97 -2.22
CA ALA A 457 -14.30 -3.07 -3.60
C ALA A 457 -15.83 -3.03 -3.71
N LEU A 458 -16.55 -3.68 -2.77
CA LEU A 458 -18.01 -3.64 -2.72
C LEU A 458 -18.55 -2.26 -2.39
N ILE A 459 -17.84 -1.46 -1.57
CA ILE A 459 -18.16 -0.05 -1.35
C ILE A 459 -17.99 0.74 -2.66
N ASP A 460 -16.90 0.56 -3.40
CA ASP A 460 -16.67 1.23 -4.69
C ASP A 460 -17.75 0.84 -5.73
N LEU A 461 -18.17 -0.43 -5.78
CA LEU A 461 -19.28 -0.89 -6.61
C LEU A 461 -20.62 -0.27 -6.19
N TRP A 462 -20.91 -0.18 -4.89
CA TRP A 462 -22.11 0.51 -4.40
C TRP A 462 -22.10 2.00 -4.78
N GLN A 463 -20.98 2.70 -4.59
CA GLN A 463 -20.88 4.12 -4.92
C GLN A 463 -21.14 4.41 -6.39
N SER A 464 -20.66 3.54 -7.29
CA SER A 464 -20.84 3.74 -8.74
C SER A 464 -22.21 3.33 -9.28
N THR A 465 -22.90 2.39 -8.63
CA THR A 465 -24.15 1.80 -9.14
C THR A 465 -25.40 2.22 -8.36
N GLY A 466 -25.23 2.64 -7.10
CA GLY A 466 -26.32 2.82 -6.14
C GLY A 466 -26.96 1.51 -5.65
N ASN A 467 -26.49 0.34 -6.10
CA ASN A 467 -27.06 -0.95 -5.71
C ASN A 467 -26.67 -1.32 -4.28
N LYS A 468 -27.64 -1.28 -3.37
CA LYS A 468 -27.45 -1.56 -1.94
C LYS A 468 -27.08 -3.01 -1.63
N ASP A 469 -27.32 -3.95 -2.55
CA ASP A 469 -27.00 -5.35 -2.33
C ASP A 469 -25.49 -5.57 -2.16
N TYR A 470 -24.65 -4.71 -2.76
CA TYR A 470 -23.21 -4.73 -2.51
C TYR A 470 -22.84 -4.38 -1.07
N LEU A 471 -23.53 -3.42 -0.43
CA LEU A 471 -23.32 -3.11 0.99
C LEU A 471 -23.80 -4.25 1.89
N THR A 472 -24.92 -4.90 1.54
CA THR A 472 -25.41 -6.09 2.26
C THR A 472 -24.39 -7.22 2.20
N LEU A 473 -23.78 -7.46 1.03
CA LEU A 473 -22.71 -8.44 0.89
C LEU A 473 -21.43 -8.01 1.63
N ALA A 474 -21.07 -6.72 1.59
CA ALA A 474 -19.92 -6.21 2.34
C ALA A 474 -20.10 -6.41 3.85
N ASP A 475 -21.33 -6.25 4.35
CA ASP A 475 -21.65 -6.51 5.76
C ASP A 475 -21.57 -8.00 6.12
N ARG A 476 -21.90 -8.89 5.20
CA ARG A 476 -21.67 -10.33 5.36
C ARG A 476 -20.17 -10.64 5.48
N VAL A 477 -19.33 -10.04 4.64
CA VAL A 477 -17.87 -10.19 4.72
C VAL A 477 -17.33 -9.60 6.03
N ALA A 478 -17.84 -8.43 6.45
CA ALA A 478 -17.50 -7.82 7.73
C ALA A 478 -17.83 -8.73 8.91
N THR A 479 -19.00 -9.37 8.89
CA THR A 479 -19.41 -10.37 9.90
C THR A 479 -18.43 -11.56 9.93
N ASN A 480 -17.98 -12.04 8.76
CA ASN A 480 -16.98 -13.11 8.71
C ASN A 480 -15.64 -12.67 9.30
N ILE A 481 -15.17 -11.45 9.02
CA ILE A 481 -13.98 -10.88 9.64
C ILE A 481 -14.12 -10.85 11.17
N LEU A 482 -15.23 -10.34 11.69
CA LEU A 482 -15.48 -10.28 13.13
C LEU A 482 -15.47 -11.67 13.77
N ASN A 483 -16.03 -12.67 13.10
CA ASN A 483 -16.11 -14.04 13.62
C ASN A 483 -14.80 -14.83 13.52
N THR A 484 -13.94 -14.54 12.55
CA THR A 484 -12.79 -15.39 12.21
C THR A 484 -11.43 -14.75 12.41
N ARG A 485 -11.37 -13.41 12.46
CA ARG A 485 -10.11 -12.62 12.51
C ARG A 485 -9.92 -11.89 13.84
N ARG A 486 -10.86 -11.99 14.78
CA ARG A 486 -10.75 -11.35 16.09
C ARG A 486 -10.04 -12.25 17.09
N LEU A 487 -9.03 -11.71 17.77
CA LEU A 487 -8.32 -12.40 18.83
C LEU A 487 -7.94 -11.42 19.94
N ASN A 488 -8.55 -11.55 21.12
CA ASN A 488 -8.26 -10.76 22.32
C ASN A 488 -8.13 -9.24 22.08
N GLY A 489 -9.09 -8.66 21.36
CA GLY A 489 -9.08 -7.23 21.05
C GLY A 489 -8.34 -6.85 19.76
N PHE A 490 -7.52 -7.74 19.19
CA PHE A 490 -6.79 -7.52 17.93
C PHE A 490 -7.49 -8.12 16.69
N PHE A 491 -7.04 -7.68 15.52
CA PHE A 491 -7.32 -8.32 14.23
C PHE A 491 -6.07 -9.07 13.75
N VAL A 492 -6.25 -10.30 13.25
CA VAL A 492 -5.16 -11.18 12.80
C VAL A 492 -5.52 -11.89 11.50
N ASP A 493 -4.54 -12.02 10.59
CA ASP A 493 -4.70 -12.73 9.32
C ASP A 493 -4.56 -14.25 9.48
N ASP A 494 -4.03 -14.73 10.60
CA ASP A 494 -4.08 -16.12 11.02
C ASP A 494 -4.28 -16.14 12.55
N PRO A 495 -5.39 -16.68 13.08
CA PRO A 495 -5.60 -16.83 14.53
C PRO A 495 -4.51 -17.65 15.24
N GLN A 496 -3.70 -18.40 14.49
CA GLN A 496 -2.55 -19.14 15.00
C GLN A 496 -1.25 -18.32 15.00
N ALA A 497 -1.19 -17.16 14.33
CA ALA A 497 0.01 -16.31 14.34
C ALA A 497 0.34 -15.83 15.76
N GLU A 498 1.63 -15.77 16.09
CA GLU A 498 2.12 -15.31 17.38
C GLU A 498 1.77 -13.84 17.59
N PHE A 499 2.05 -12.99 16.59
CA PHE A 499 1.87 -11.55 16.68
C PHE A 499 0.75 -11.04 15.78
N ALA A 500 -0.06 -10.12 16.29
CA ALA A 500 -0.95 -9.26 15.53
C ALA A 500 -0.21 -7.99 15.09
N SER A 501 -0.36 -7.59 13.83
CA SER A 501 0.08 -6.27 13.37
C SER A 501 -0.94 -5.21 13.76
N ILE A 502 -0.49 -4.09 14.33
CA ILE A 502 -1.38 -2.94 14.63
C ILE A 502 -1.80 -2.21 13.36
N ASP A 503 -1.14 -2.46 12.23
CA ASP A 503 -1.43 -1.87 10.92
C ASP A 503 -2.35 -2.75 10.06
N ASN A 504 -3.00 -3.75 10.67
CA ASN A 504 -3.97 -4.60 9.99
C ASN A 504 -5.12 -3.75 9.39
N ILE A 505 -5.54 -4.08 8.16
CA ILE A 505 -6.53 -3.30 7.40
C ILE A 505 -7.99 -3.72 7.64
N ALA A 506 -8.25 -4.82 8.36
CA ALA A 506 -9.59 -5.20 8.76
C ALA A 506 -10.35 -4.09 9.50
N PRO A 507 -9.81 -3.44 10.55
CA PRO A 507 -10.49 -2.32 11.21
C PRO A 507 -10.73 -1.14 10.28
N TYR A 508 -9.86 -0.92 9.29
CA TYR A 508 -10.04 0.12 8.28
C TYR A 508 -11.26 -0.20 7.39
N ALA A 509 -11.32 -1.41 6.84
CA ALA A 509 -12.47 -1.84 6.02
C ALA A 509 -13.80 -1.76 6.79
N LEU A 510 -13.81 -2.16 8.07
CA LEU A 510 -15.00 -2.07 8.93
C LEU A 510 -15.44 -0.62 9.16
N LEU A 511 -14.51 0.31 9.37
CA LEU A 511 -14.83 1.74 9.49
C LEU A 511 -15.32 2.33 8.18
N ALA A 512 -14.70 1.98 7.05
CA ALA A 512 -15.15 2.45 5.74
C ALA A 512 -16.58 1.97 5.42
N LEU A 513 -16.91 0.74 5.81
CA LEU A 513 -18.26 0.20 5.67
C LEU A 513 -19.26 0.91 6.59
N GLU A 514 -18.88 1.18 7.84
CA GLU A 514 -19.72 1.97 8.75
C GLU A 514 -19.98 3.38 8.22
N ALA A 515 -18.93 4.03 7.68
CA ALA A 515 -19.04 5.33 7.02
C ALA A 515 -19.99 5.29 5.82
N ALA A 516 -19.92 4.24 4.99
CA ALA A 516 -20.84 4.04 3.87
C ALA A 516 -22.30 3.89 4.34
N PHE A 517 -22.58 3.09 5.38
CA PHE A 517 -23.93 2.95 5.95
C PHE A 517 -24.47 4.25 6.54
N ARG A 518 -23.60 5.11 7.06
CA ARG A 518 -23.95 6.46 7.56
C ARG A 518 -24.04 7.51 6.46
N ASN A 519 -23.78 7.14 5.21
CA ASN A 519 -23.68 8.07 4.07
C ASN A 519 -22.64 9.18 4.31
N GLN A 520 -21.52 8.82 4.94
CA GLN A 520 -20.40 9.70 5.27
C GLN A 520 -19.06 9.09 4.80
N PRO A 521 -18.93 8.65 3.52
CA PRO A 521 -17.73 7.94 3.07
C PRO A 521 -16.44 8.75 3.26
N ASP A 522 -16.51 10.09 3.21
CA ASP A 522 -15.35 10.98 3.38
C ASP A 522 -14.89 11.10 4.86
N ALA A 523 -15.62 10.52 5.81
CA ALA A 523 -15.19 10.48 7.21
C ALA A 523 -13.96 9.58 7.43
N VAL A 524 -13.66 8.69 6.48
CA VAL A 524 -12.53 7.77 6.52
C VAL A 524 -11.66 8.03 5.29
N ALA A 525 -10.34 8.11 5.46
CA ALA A 525 -9.40 8.34 4.36
C ALA A 525 -9.57 7.29 3.24
N PRO A 526 -9.24 7.61 1.97
CA PRO A 526 -9.27 6.64 0.89
C PRO A 526 -8.20 5.56 1.09
N PHE A 527 -8.60 4.29 0.97
CA PHE A 527 -7.67 3.16 1.08
C PHE A 527 -6.87 3.00 -0.22
N LEU A 528 -5.55 3.13 -0.13
CA LEU A 528 -4.62 3.08 -1.27
C LEU A 528 -3.78 1.79 -1.32
N ASN A 529 -4.04 0.84 -0.41
CA ASN A 529 -3.23 -0.37 -0.25
C ASN A 529 -1.75 -0.08 0.08
N GLY A 530 -1.51 0.90 0.95
CA GLY A 530 -0.18 1.18 1.47
C GLY A 530 0.14 0.33 2.68
N ALA A 531 1.39 -0.14 2.80
CA ALA A 531 1.87 -0.87 3.98
C ALA A 531 3.37 -0.61 4.18
N GLY A 532 3.79 -0.53 5.44
CA GLY A 532 5.21 -0.49 5.78
C GLY A 532 5.80 -1.88 5.99
N PHE A 533 7.14 -1.95 5.97
CA PHE A 533 7.91 -3.15 6.30
C PHE A 533 9.24 -2.72 6.91
N THR A 534 9.91 -3.67 7.54
CA THR A 534 11.25 -3.55 8.11
C THR A 534 12.09 -4.73 7.64
N GLU A 535 13.25 -4.47 7.04
CA GLU A 535 14.14 -5.46 6.44
C GLU A 535 15.58 -5.30 6.92
N GLY A 536 16.21 -6.42 7.29
CA GLY A 536 17.62 -6.42 7.70
C GLY A 536 18.15 -7.79 8.12
N ALA A 537 19.27 -7.77 8.84
CA ALA A 537 19.85 -8.95 9.47
C ALA A 537 19.09 -9.27 10.77
N TYR A 538 18.78 -10.55 10.97
CA TYR A 538 18.07 -11.04 12.15
C TYR A 538 18.78 -12.27 12.71
N LEU A 539 19.03 -12.28 14.01
CA LEU A 539 19.68 -13.41 14.70
C LEU A 539 18.67 -14.53 14.98
N LEU A 540 18.94 -15.72 14.45
CA LEU A 540 18.15 -16.92 14.68
C LEU A 540 18.50 -17.56 16.04
N ALA A 541 17.62 -18.45 16.50
CA ALA A 541 17.77 -19.12 17.80
C ALA A 541 19.00 -20.04 17.86
N ASP A 542 19.50 -20.52 16.72
CA ASP A 542 20.73 -21.32 16.61
C ASP A 542 22.02 -20.47 16.59
N GLY A 543 21.90 -19.14 16.75
CA GLY A 543 23.00 -18.19 16.72
C GLY A 543 23.45 -17.77 15.32
N THR A 544 22.81 -18.25 14.26
CA THR A 544 23.13 -17.83 12.89
C THR A 544 22.40 -16.54 12.51
N VAL A 545 23.01 -15.75 11.62
CA VAL A 545 22.42 -14.48 11.13
C VAL A 545 21.71 -14.74 9.80
N ARG A 546 20.42 -14.41 9.76
CA ARG A 546 19.60 -14.45 8.55
C ARG A 546 19.47 -13.05 7.95
N TYR A 547 20.14 -12.83 6.82
CA TYR A 547 20.10 -11.57 6.07
C TYR A 547 18.81 -11.41 5.27
N SER A 548 18.41 -10.16 5.01
CA SER A 548 17.16 -9.82 4.32
C SER A 548 15.93 -10.50 4.92
N THR A 549 15.89 -10.55 6.25
CA THR A 549 14.70 -10.91 7.00
C THR A 549 13.74 -9.74 6.97
N ARG A 550 12.44 -10.01 6.84
CA ARG A 550 11.39 -9.00 6.95
C ARG A 550 10.49 -9.25 8.15
N ASP A 551 9.99 -8.18 8.75
CA ASP A 551 8.93 -8.24 9.77
C ASP A 551 7.66 -8.94 9.26
N ASP A 552 7.32 -8.82 7.97
CA ASP A 552 6.28 -9.61 7.30
C ASP A 552 6.41 -11.13 7.52
N GLU A 553 7.64 -11.64 7.67
CA GLU A 553 7.90 -13.04 7.93
C GLU A 553 7.70 -13.40 9.41
N LEU A 554 7.96 -12.44 10.32
CA LEU A 554 7.72 -12.59 11.76
C LEU A 554 6.22 -12.62 12.06
N PHE A 555 5.41 -11.80 11.38
CA PHE A 555 3.95 -11.83 11.51
C PHE A 555 3.30 -13.13 11.05
N LYS A 556 4.02 -13.96 10.27
CA LYS A 556 3.54 -15.26 9.79
C LYS A 556 3.90 -16.43 10.70
N LEU A 557 4.75 -16.22 11.70
CA LEU A 557 5.16 -17.28 12.62
C LEU A 557 4.03 -17.60 13.59
N LYS A 558 3.84 -18.89 13.86
CA LYS A 558 3.02 -19.37 14.97
C LYS A 558 3.86 -19.49 16.24
N PRO A 559 3.25 -19.51 17.44
CA PRO A 559 3.99 -19.69 18.69
C PRO A 559 4.93 -20.90 18.64
N GLY A 560 6.22 -20.65 18.85
CA GLY A 560 7.27 -21.67 18.83
C GLY A 560 7.85 -22.01 17.45
N GLU A 561 7.28 -21.48 16.37
CA GLU A 561 7.92 -21.54 15.04
C GLU A 561 9.10 -20.58 14.97
N GLN A 562 10.04 -20.90 14.07
CA GLN A 562 11.23 -20.09 13.82
C GLN A 562 11.38 -19.81 12.34
N LEU A 563 11.98 -18.66 12.02
CA LEU A 563 12.36 -18.35 10.66
C LEU A 563 13.33 -19.40 10.12
N LYS A 564 13.02 -19.92 8.93
CA LYS A 564 13.91 -20.85 8.22
C LYS A 564 15.00 -20.07 7.46
N PRO A 565 16.19 -20.65 7.25
CA PRO A 565 17.20 -20.07 6.37
C PRO A 565 16.62 -19.75 4.99
N ASN A 566 16.94 -18.56 4.45
CA ASN A 566 16.46 -18.11 3.13
C ASN A 566 17.51 -18.25 2.02
N GLY A 567 18.70 -18.78 2.34
CA GLY A 567 19.78 -18.98 1.39
C GLY A 567 20.47 -17.71 0.91
N LYS A 568 20.14 -16.54 1.49
CA LYS A 568 20.83 -15.27 1.22
C LYS A 568 22.03 -15.14 2.17
N LYS A 569 23.14 -14.59 1.67
CA LYS A 569 24.38 -14.36 2.41
C LYS A 569 24.77 -12.89 2.38
#